data_AF-A0A968PW86-F1
#
_entry.id   AF-A0A968PW86-F1
#
_cell.length_a   1.000
_cell.length_b   1.000
_cell.length_c   1.000
_cell.angle_alpha   90.00
_cell.angle_beta   90.00
_cell.angle_gamma   90.00
#
_symmetry.space_group_name_H-M   'P 1'
#
loop_
_entity.id
_entity.type
_entity.pdbx_description
1 polymer ?
#
loop_
_entity_poly.entity_id
_entity_poly.type
_entity_poly.pdbx_seq_one_letter_code
_entity_poly.pdbx_strand_id
1 'polypeptide(L)' 'MIPNASLEERLAAVEAAIAELQEKVADPQPTNWLQQITGSFKDEPAFEEVLAYGRAIRKGDKTLLEAPDEL' A
#
# COMPACT_ATOMS: atom_id res chain seq x y z
N MET A 1 21.13 47.59 9.84
CA MET A 1 19.98 47.01 10.58
C MET A 1 19.18 46.23 9.57
N ILE A 2 19.18 44.89 9.65
CA ILE A 2 18.36 44.06 8.77
C ILE A 2 16.91 44.24 9.23
N PRO A 3 15.95 44.59 8.36
CA PRO A 3 14.61 44.92 8.79
C PRO A 3 13.93 43.67 9.34
N ASN A 4 13.67 43.64 10.65
CA ASN A 4 12.96 42.56 11.33
C ASN A 4 11.62 42.26 10.63
N ALA A 5 10.94 43.29 10.10
CA ALA A 5 9.70 43.15 9.32
C ALA A 5 9.77 42.09 8.22
N SER A 6 10.94 41.91 7.57
CA SER A 6 11.14 40.88 6.55
C SER A 6 11.20 39.47 7.14
N LEU A 7 11.68 39.32 8.37
CA LEU A 7 11.70 38.04 9.09
C LEU A 7 10.30 37.64 9.53
N GLU A 8 9.52 38.57 10.09
CA GLU A 8 8.14 38.28 10.52
C GLU A 8 7.24 37.92 9.33
N GLU A 9 7.34 38.61 8.19
CA GLU A 9 6.61 38.25 6.97
C GLU A 9 6.99 36.86 6.45
N ARG A 10 8.29 36.53 6.46
CA ARG A 10 8.76 35.21 6.03
C ARG A 10 8.29 34.11 6.96
N LEU A 11 8.25 34.38 8.27
CA LEU A 11 7.75 33.42 9.25
C LEU A 11 6.24 33.20 9.08
N ALA A 12 5.46 34.27 8.91
CA ALA A 12 4.03 34.18 8.66
C ALA A 12 3.71 33.38 7.38
N ALA A 13 4.50 33.55 6.31
CA ALA A 13 4.35 32.77 5.08
C ALA A 13 4.62 31.27 5.30
N VAL A 14 5.63 30.95 6.13
CA VAL A 14 5.95 29.56 6.48
C VAL A 14 4.86 28.94 7.36
N GLU A 15 4.36 29.67 8.35
CA GLU A 15 3.26 29.22 9.21
C GLU A 15 1.98 28.93 8.42
N ALA A 16 1.63 29.80 7.47
CA ALA A 16 0.49 29.60 6.58
C ALA A 16 0.66 28.36 5.69
N ALA A 17 1.84 28.16 5.11
CA ALA A 17 2.13 26.99 4.29
C ALA A 17 2.10 25.68 5.11
N ILE A 18 2.58 25.71 6.35
CA ILE A 18 2.51 24.56 7.26
C ILE A 18 1.07 24.24 7.62
N ALA A 19 0.24 25.25 7.92
CA ALA A 19 -1.18 25.04 8.23
C ALA A 19 -1.92 24.38 7.06
N GLU A 20 -1.68 24.85 5.83
CA GLU A 20 -2.27 24.26 4.61
C GLU A 20 -1.81 22.80 4.39
N LEU A 21 -0.53 22.51 4.64
CA LEU A 21 -0.02 21.14 4.55
C LEU A 21 -0.62 20.23 5.63
N GLN A 22 -0.77 20.74 6.85
CA GLN A 22 -1.39 19.98 7.94
C GLN A 22 -2.84 19.64 7.63
N GLU A 23 -3.61 20.56 7.04
CA GLU A 23 -4.99 20.30 6.62
C GLU A 23 -5.07 19.23 5.52
N LYS A 24 -4.16 19.29 4.53
CA LYS A 24 -4.09 18.29 3.44
C LYS A 24 -3.60 16.92 3.89
N VAL A 25 -2.76 16.87 4.91
CA VAL A 25 -2.17 15.63 5.46
C VAL A 25 -3.03 15.04 6.57
N ALA A 26 -3.96 15.81 7.15
CA ALA A 26 -4.96 15.34 8.09
C ALA A 26 -6.01 14.46 7.38
N ASP A 27 -5.56 13.38 6.76
CA ASP A 27 -6.41 12.27 6.37
C ASP A 27 -6.96 11.66 7.67
N PRO A 28 -8.30 11.51 7.83
CA PRO A 28 -8.89 10.96 9.04
C PRO A 28 -8.57 9.47 9.12
N GLN A 29 -7.40 9.15 9.67
CA GLN A 29 -6.79 7.82 9.74
C GLN A 29 -6.48 7.24 8.35
N PRO A 30 -5.20 6.94 8.03
CA PRO A 30 -4.92 6.08 6.89
C PRO A 30 -5.64 4.77 7.16
N THR A 31 -6.71 4.50 6.39
CA THR A 31 -7.45 3.24 6.48
C THR A 31 -6.39 2.15 6.41
N ASN A 32 -6.25 1.38 7.49
CA ASN A 32 -5.15 0.44 7.66
C ASN A 32 -5.00 -0.37 6.37
N TRP A 33 -3.88 -0.22 5.66
CA TRP A 33 -3.70 -0.83 4.34
C TRP A 33 -3.92 -2.35 4.39
N LEU A 34 -3.65 -2.97 5.54
CA LEU A 34 -3.95 -4.38 5.79
C LEU A 34 -5.46 -4.67 5.70
N GLN A 35 -6.32 -3.79 6.23
CA GLN A 35 -7.77 -3.91 6.11
C GLN A 35 -8.24 -3.74 4.66
N GLN A 36 -7.51 -3.00 3.81
CA GLN A 36 -7.86 -2.85 2.39
C GLN A 36 -7.56 -4.11 1.57
N ILE A 37 -6.57 -4.90 1.98
CA ILE A 37 -6.16 -6.12 1.27
C ILE A 37 -6.68 -7.42 1.91
N THR A 38 -7.09 -7.37 3.17
CA THR A 38 -7.63 -8.54 3.89
C THR A 38 -8.95 -8.97 3.24
N GLY A 39 -9.00 -10.21 2.76
CA GLY A 39 -10.18 -10.74 2.07
C GLY A 39 -10.26 -10.40 0.58
N SER A 40 -9.25 -9.75 -0.01
CA SER A 40 -9.18 -9.52 -1.48
C SER A 40 -9.19 -10.83 -2.28
N PHE A 41 -8.69 -11.92 -1.69
CA PHE A 41 -8.71 -13.27 -2.27
C PHE A 41 -9.92 -14.10 -1.84
N LYS A 42 -10.89 -13.51 -1.13
CA LYS A 42 -12.09 -14.22 -0.71
C LYS A 42 -12.94 -14.51 -1.94
N ASP A 43 -13.29 -15.78 -2.12
CA ASP A 43 -14.10 -16.28 -3.25
C ASP A 43 -13.39 -16.23 -4.62
N GLU A 44 -12.08 -16.01 -4.65
CA GLU A 44 -11.27 -16.07 -5.88
C GLU A 44 -11.12 -17.53 -6.35
N PRO A 45 -11.69 -17.95 -7.50
CA PRO A 45 -11.63 -19.34 -7.96
C PRO A 45 -10.20 -19.84 -8.20
N ALA A 46 -9.27 -18.97 -8.61
CA ALA A 46 -7.87 -19.34 -8.81
C ALA A 46 -7.12 -19.64 -7.49
N PHE A 47 -7.68 -19.25 -6.34
CA PHE A 47 -7.02 -19.45 -5.04
C PHE A 47 -6.88 -20.93 -4.67
N GLU A 48 -7.89 -21.75 -4.97
CA GLU A 48 -7.85 -23.19 -4.69
C GLU A 48 -6.78 -23.91 -5.53
N GLU A 49 -6.58 -23.46 -6.76
CA GLU A 49 -5.53 -23.95 -7.65
C GLU A 49 -4.14 -23.65 -7.07
N VAL A 50 -3.90 -22.41 -6.64
CA VAL A 50 -2.65 -22.02 -5.96
C VAL A 50 -2.40 -22.84 -4.70
N LEU A 51 -3.43 -23.12 -3.91
CA LEU A 51 -3.31 -24.00 -2.74
C LEU A 51 -2.96 -25.44 -3.12
N ALA A 52 -3.54 -25.96 -4.22
CA ALA A 52 -3.22 -27.29 -4.74
C ALA A 52 -1.75 -27.37 -5.17
N TYR A 53 -1.27 -26.38 -5.94
CA TYR A 53 0.14 -26.26 -6.30
C TYR A 53 1.05 -26.21 -5.08
N GLY A 54 0.75 -25.37 -4.09
CA GLY A 54 1.55 -25.26 -2.87
C GLY A 54 1.57 -26.56 -2.03
N ARG A 55 0.49 -27.37 -2.09
CA ARG A 55 0.46 -28.70 -1.46
C ARG A 55 1.31 -29.70 -2.23
N ALA A 56 1.26 -29.70 -3.57
CA ALA A 56 2.04 -30.58 -4.41
C ALA A 56 3.55 -30.36 -4.22
N ILE A 57 4.00 -29.09 -4.25
CA ILE A 57 5.40 -28.72 -4.03
C ILE A 57 5.93 -29.27 -2.69
N ARG A 58 5.18 -29.08 -1.59
CA ARG A 58 5.59 -29.54 -0.25
C ARG A 58 5.63 -31.06 -0.13
N LYS A 59 4.79 -31.77 -0.89
CA LYS A 59 4.79 -33.23 -0.94
C LYS A 59 5.82 -33.79 -1.92
N GLY A 60 6.51 -32.92 -2.68
CA GLY A 60 7.39 -33.33 -3.77
C GLY A 60 6.64 -33.96 -4.95
N ASP A 61 5.34 -33.69 -5.06
CA ASP A 61 4.49 -34.19 -6.13
C ASP A 61 4.66 -33.32 -7.39
N LYS A 62 5.14 -33.94 -8.46
CA LYS A 62 5.43 -33.28 -9.74
C LYS A 62 4.29 -33.37 -10.74
N THR A 63 3.29 -34.23 -10.51
CA THR A 63 2.23 -34.45 -11.51
C THR A 63 1.35 -33.22 -11.74
N LEU A 64 1.27 -32.34 -10.74
CA LEU A 64 0.61 -31.04 -10.83
C LEU A 64 1.50 -29.94 -11.40
N LEU A 65 2.83 -30.10 -11.34
CA LEU A 65 3.82 -29.10 -11.76
C LEU A 65 4.24 -29.23 -13.22
N GLU A 66 3.94 -30.37 -13.85
CA GLU A 66 4.11 -30.58 -15.28
C GLU A 66 2.96 -29.84 -16.00
N ALA A 67 3.25 -28.62 -16.46
CA ALA A 67 2.36 -27.93 -17.39
C ALA A 67 2.21 -28.80 -18.65
N PRO A 68 1.03 -28.82 -19.31
CA PRO A 68 0.95 -29.40 -20.64
C PRO A 68 1.93 -28.60 -21.51
N ASP A 69 2.93 -29.28 -22.07
CA ASP A 69 3.81 -28.69 -23.08
C ASP A 69 2.90 -28.05 -24.15
N GLU A 70 2.98 -26.72 -24.29
CA GLU A 70 2.32 -26.01 -25.39
C GLU A 70 2.92 -26.55 -26.70
N LEU A 71 2.15 -27.36 -27.42
CA LEU A 71 2.44 -27.84 -28.77
C LEU A 71 2.13 -26.76 -29.82
#